data_AF-A0A7J5PW88-F1
#
_entry.id   AF-A0A7J5PW88-F1
#
_cell.length_a   1.000
_cell.length_b   1.000
_cell.length_c   1.000
_cell.angle_alpha   90.00
_cell.angle_beta   90.00
_cell.angle_gamma   90.00
#
_symmetry.space_group_name_H-M   'P 1'
#
loop_
_entity.id
_entity.type
_entity.pdbx_description
1 polymer ?
#
loop_
_entity_poly.entity_id
_entity_poly.type
_entity_poly.pdbx_seq_one_letter_code
_entity_poly.pdbx_strand_id
1 'polypeptide(L)'
;MKNTKSWKDYVPQSVSLYYMDYRENLDEYEDLQDRCIRENNLEKLYERVLERYREQEADNLLRILDEIKETMVIEGRQEEFEKYYNEITELIRQRNDTDPTDSLIKNSSAINMFYSPGIEIEEHIGRESRAMSCYKIRRTLKLKKGQFDTLIEELVDNAIYGGELRIYFNAGFNELVTNDNGNDFRTIRFHGDVIVAVANSFNGSGYHISLPLNITFPFVRDRLFVDSQVRYSYATEVCGMCREWCDSTSWETGYKTVGNTGRNRQKEKTLLTN
;
A
#
# COMPACT_ATOMS: atom_id res chain seq x y z
N MET A 1 17.86 13.33 -53.14
CA MET A 1 16.93 12.38 -52.49
C MET A 1 16.00 13.21 -51.61
N LYS A 2 14.67 13.15 -51.82
CA LYS A 2 13.71 13.83 -50.95
C LYS A 2 13.77 13.16 -49.58
N ASN A 3 14.15 13.91 -48.55
CA ASN A 3 14.26 13.42 -47.18
C ASN A 3 12.84 13.01 -46.72
N THR A 4 12.60 11.70 -46.58
CA THR A 4 11.30 11.11 -46.19
C THR A 4 11.10 11.02 -44.67
N LYS A 5 12.02 11.62 -43.89
CA LYS A 5 12.00 11.58 -42.42
C LYS A 5 10.72 12.25 -41.91
N SER A 6 9.93 11.55 -41.09
CA SER A 6 8.76 12.13 -40.43
C SER A 6 9.22 13.01 -39.25
N TRP A 7 8.43 14.01 -38.85
CA TRP A 7 8.69 14.75 -37.60
C TRP A 7 8.78 13.81 -36.37
N LYS A 8 8.08 12.66 -36.41
CA LYS A 8 8.12 11.62 -35.36
C LYS A 8 9.51 11.01 -35.17
N ASP A 9 10.36 11.06 -36.19
CA ASP A 9 11.71 10.49 -36.17
C ASP A 9 12.70 11.40 -35.42
N TYR A 10 12.32 12.64 -35.11
CA TYR A 10 13.12 13.54 -34.27
C TYR A 10 12.82 13.36 -32.78
N VAL A 11 11.64 12.84 -32.44
CA VAL A 11 11.30 12.55 -31.05
C VAL A 11 12.07 11.28 -30.63
N PRO A 12 12.81 11.28 -29.51
CA PRO A 12 13.48 10.08 -29.00
C PRO A 12 12.49 8.92 -28.76
N GLN A 13 12.94 7.67 -28.91
CA GLN A 13 12.07 6.50 -28.72
C GLN A 13 11.69 6.25 -27.24
N SER A 14 12.54 6.71 -26.33
CA SER A 14 12.30 6.73 -24.88
C SER A 14 12.88 8.01 -24.32
N VAL A 15 12.20 8.60 -23.34
CA VAL A 15 12.66 9.78 -22.60
C VAL A 15 12.40 9.58 -21.11
N SER A 16 13.22 10.19 -20.28
CA SER A 16 12.96 10.26 -18.85
C SER A 16 12.67 11.72 -18.51
N LEU A 17 11.42 12.01 -18.13
CA LEU A 17 11.01 13.35 -17.71
C LEU A 17 11.28 13.60 -16.23
N TYR A 18 11.55 12.54 -15.46
CA TYR A 18 11.78 12.61 -14.04
C TYR A 18 13.17 12.09 -13.68
N TYR A 19 13.79 12.74 -12.70
CA TYR A 19 14.97 12.24 -12.02
C TYR A 19 14.64 12.07 -10.55
N MET A 20 14.77 10.84 -10.07
CA MET A 20 14.53 10.48 -8.68
C MET A 20 15.81 9.96 -8.02
N ASP A 21 16.11 10.50 -6.84
CA ASP A 21 17.11 9.90 -5.98
C ASP A 21 16.55 8.59 -5.39
N TYR A 22 17.37 7.54 -5.35
CA TYR A 22 17.01 6.26 -4.73
C TYR A 22 16.70 6.38 -3.22
N ARG A 23 17.07 7.50 -2.60
CA ARG A 23 16.75 7.83 -1.20
C ARG A 23 15.37 8.44 -1.02
N GLU A 24 14.73 8.90 -2.10
CA GLU A 24 13.38 9.44 -2.01
C GLU A 24 12.36 8.31 -1.80
N ASN A 25 11.55 8.45 -0.75
CA ASN A 25 10.54 7.50 -0.33
C ASN A 25 9.37 8.22 0.38
N LEU A 26 8.41 7.45 0.89
CA LEU A 26 7.20 7.92 1.56
C LEU A 26 7.23 7.71 3.09
N ASP A 27 8.38 7.34 3.66
CA ASP A 27 8.49 6.92 5.07
C ASP A 27 8.10 8.04 6.06
N GLU A 28 8.31 9.31 5.69
CA GLU A 28 7.90 10.47 6.50
C GLU A 28 6.46 10.94 6.22
N TYR A 29 5.74 10.26 5.32
CA TYR A 29 4.40 10.62 4.84
C TYR A 29 3.35 9.55 5.20
N GLU A 30 3.43 8.99 6.41
CA GLU A 30 2.46 7.98 6.88
C GLU A 30 1.01 8.51 6.90
N ASP A 31 0.80 9.83 7.04
CA ASP A 31 -0.51 10.48 6.92
C ASP A 31 -1.11 10.35 5.51
N LEU A 32 -0.26 10.41 4.48
CA LEU A 32 -0.66 10.24 3.09
C LEU A 32 -0.93 8.77 2.80
N GLN A 33 -0.08 7.87 3.33
CA GLN A 33 -0.25 6.43 3.20
C GLN A 33 -1.56 5.95 3.87
N ASP A 34 -1.85 6.41 5.10
CA ASP A 34 -3.12 6.10 5.80
C ASP A 34 -4.33 6.58 5.02
N ARG A 35 -4.29 7.81 4.49
CA ARG A 35 -5.38 8.32 3.62
C ARG A 35 -5.60 7.43 2.41
N CYS A 36 -4.53 7.03 1.72
CA CYS A 36 -4.63 6.12 0.58
C CYS A 36 -5.28 4.79 0.98
N ILE A 37 -4.90 4.23 2.13
CA ILE A 37 -5.47 2.99 2.66
C ILE A 37 -6.96 3.18 2.98
N ARG A 38 -7.33 4.23 3.72
CA ARG A 38 -8.71 4.47 4.17
C ARG A 38 -9.67 4.76 3.02
N GLU A 39 -9.23 5.59 2.07
CA GLU A 39 -10.00 5.94 0.88
C GLU A 39 -9.95 4.84 -0.19
N ASN A 40 -9.07 3.84 0.02
CA ASN A 40 -8.79 2.75 -0.91
C ASN A 40 -8.52 3.25 -2.33
N ASN A 41 -7.70 4.31 -2.40
CA ASN A 41 -7.39 5.05 -3.62
C ASN A 41 -6.00 5.71 -3.52
N LEU A 42 -5.20 5.64 -4.59
CA LEU A 42 -3.90 6.29 -4.71
C LEU A 42 -3.94 7.69 -5.32
N GLU A 43 -5.13 8.23 -5.66
CA GLU A 43 -5.30 9.55 -6.28
C GLU A 43 -4.59 10.68 -5.53
N LYS A 44 -4.68 10.70 -4.19
CA LYS A 44 -3.99 11.70 -3.37
C LYS A 44 -2.48 11.60 -3.45
N LEU A 45 -1.94 10.39 -3.62
CA LEU A 45 -0.52 10.19 -3.87
C LEU A 45 -0.16 10.73 -5.26
N TYR A 46 -0.92 10.38 -6.30
CA TYR A 46 -0.67 10.87 -7.66
C TYR A 46 -0.72 12.41 -7.73
N GLU A 47 -1.71 13.05 -7.10
CA GLU A 47 -1.80 14.51 -7.00
C GLU A 47 -0.53 15.12 -6.38
N ARG A 48 -0.06 14.54 -5.27
CA ARG A 48 1.13 15.03 -4.56
C ARG A 48 2.41 14.82 -5.38
N VAL A 49 2.53 13.69 -6.07
CA VAL A 49 3.68 13.40 -6.94
C VAL A 49 3.70 14.36 -8.13
N LEU A 50 2.57 14.57 -8.79
CA LEU A 50 2.43 15.55 -9.88
C LEU A 50 2.79 16.96 -9.43
N GLU A 51 2.39 17.36 -8.22
CA GLU A 51 2.78 18.66 -7.67
C GLU A 51 4.28 18.75 -7.40
N ARG A 52 4.86 17.72 -6.76
CA ARG A 52 6.29 17.67 -6.39
C ARG A 52 7.22 17.72 -7.59
N TYR A 53 6.88 17.01 -8.67
CA TYR A 53 7.74 16.90 -9.85
C TYR A 53 7.32 17.81 -11.01
N ARG A 54 6.34 18.71 -10.82
CA ARG A 54 5.83 19.59 -11.88
C ARG A 54 6.92 20.43 -12.54
N GLU A 55 7.76 21.07 -11.73
CA GLU A 55 8.83 21.95 -12.23
C GLU A 55 9.89 21.13 -12.97
N GLN A 56 10.28 19.98 -12.42
CA GLN A 56 11.24 19.08 -13.05
C GLN A 56 10.72 18.54 -14.39
N GLU A 57 9.45 18.13 -14.48
CA GLU A 57 8.82 17.72 -15.74
C GLU A 57 8.87 18.85 -16.77
N ALA A 58 8.48 20.06 -16.38
CA ALA A 58 8.42 21.22 -17.26
C ALA A 58 9.82 21.58 -17.81
N ASP A 59 10.83 21.62 -16.95
CA ASP A 59 12.20 21.95 -17.32
C ASP A 59 12.81 20.89 -18.25
N ASN A 60 12.61 19.60 -17.93
CA ASN A 60 13.11 18.50 -18.75
C ASN A 60 12.40 18.42 -20.10
N LEU A 61 11.09 18.62 -20.13
CA LEU A 61 10.30 18.68 -21.36
C LEU A 61 10.77 19.84 -22.24
N LEU A 62 10.98 21.03 -21.66
CA LEU A 62 11.46 22.20 -22.40
C LEU A 62 12.83 21.93 -23.01
N ARG A 63 13.77 21.36 -22.25
CA ARG A 63 15.09 20.98 -22.75
C ARG A 63 15.01 20.03 -23.94
N ILE A 64 14.19 18.98 -23.86
CA ILE A 64 14.00 18.02 -24.95
C ILE A 64 13.38 18.70 -26.18
N LEU A 65 12.39 19.57 -25.98
CA LEU A 65 11.76 20.33 -27.06
C LEU A 65 12.77 21.26 -27.76
N ASP A 66 13.64 21.92 -27.00
CA ASP A 66 14.69 22.78 -27.56
C ASP A 66 15.71 21.96 -28.38
N GLU A 67 16.15 20.81 -27.90
CA GLU A 67 17.04 19.90 -28.64
C GLU A 67 16.41 19.41 -29.97
N ILE A 68 15.12 19.06 -29.95
CA ILE A 68 14.36 18.67 -31.14
C ILE A 68 14.25 19.86 -32.11
N LYS A 69 13.91 21.04 -31.58
CA LYS A 69 13.76 22.28 -32.36
C LYS A 69 15.06 22.64 -33.05
N GLU A 70 16.19 22.65 -32.33
CA GLU A 70 17.51 22.94 -32.89
C GLU A 70 17.84 21.98 -34.03
N THR A 71 17.60 20.68 -33.85
CA THR A 71 17.84 19.66 -34.87
C THR A 71 16.98 19.90 -36.12
N MET A 72 15.69 20.21 -35.94
CA MET A 72 14.77 20.48 -37.06
C MET A 72 15.10 21.81 -37.76
N VAL A 73 15.55 22.83 -37.05
CA VAL A 73 15.99 24.12 -37.62
C VAL A 73 17.23 23.93 -38.50
N ILE A 74 18.23 23.16 -38.03
CA ILE A 74 19.43 22.83 -38.81
C ILE A 74 19.06 22.12 -40.11
N GLU A 75 18.04 21.26 -40.09
CA GLU A 75 17.53 20.56 -41.29
C GLU A 75 16.52 21.39 -42.11
N GLY A 76 16.25 22.66 -41.75
CA GLY A 76 15.36 23.56 -42.48
C GLY A 76 13.86 23.27 -42.32
N ARG A 77 13.46 22.61 -41.23
CA ARG A 77 12.08 22.13 -40.95
C ARG A 77 11.40 22.85 -39.79
N GLN A 78 11.75 24.10 -39.53
CA GLN A 78 11.20 24.89 -38.43
C GLN A 78 9.66 24.99 -38.48
N GLU A 79 9.08 25.28 -39.64
CA GLU A 79 7.63 25.40 -39.80
C GLU A 79 6.89 24.10 -39.43
N GLU A 80 7.52 22.95 -39.65
CA GLU A 80 6.95 21.66 -39.28
C GLU A 80 7.01 21.42 -37.77
N PHE A 81 8.09 21.85 -37.10
CA PHE A 81 8.17 21.84 -35.65
C PHE A 81 7.05 22.68 -35.03
N GLU A 82 6.87 23.92 -35.51
CA GLU A 82 5.83 24.83 -35.01
C GLU A 82 4.42 24.25 -35.25
N LYS A 83 4.21 23.64 -36.42
CA LYS A 83 2.94 23.00 -36.78
C LYS A 83 2.60 21.80 -35.88
N TYR A 84 3.58 20.99 -35.50
CA TYR A 84 3.38 19.75 -34.73
C TYR A 84 3.84 19.85 -33.27
N TYR A 85 4.02 21.08 -32.74
CA TYR A 85 4.56 21.30 -31.39
C TYR A 85 3.79 20.54 -30.29
N ASN A 86 2.46 20.56 -30.36
CA ASN A 86 1.61 19.87 -29.39
C ASN A 86 1.71 18.35 -29.53
N GLU A 87 1.74 17.82 -30.76
CA GLU A 87 1.87 16.40 -31.04
C GLU A 87 3.25 15.86 -30.69
N ILE A 88 4.30 16.67 -30.85
CA ILE A 88 5.65 16.38 -30.37
C ILE A 88 5.65 16.30 -28.84
N THR A 89 5.08 17.31 -28.17
CA THR A 89 4.97 17.36 -26.70
C THR A 89 4.25 16.13 -26.15
N GLU A 90 3.11 15.78 -26.75
CA GLU A 90 2.33 14.62 -26.35
C GLU A 90 3.07 13.31 -26.63
N LEU A 91 3.79 13.21 -27.75
CA LEU A 91 4.59 12.02 -28.05
C LEU A 91 5.77 11.85 -27.10
N ILE A 92 6.40 12.94 -26.63
CA ILE A 92 7.42 12.91 -25.58
C ILE A 92 6.83 12.32 -24.29
N ARG A 93 5.67 12.82 -23.85
CA ARG A 93 4.97 12.29 -22.65
C ARG A 93 4.58 10.83 -22.79
N GLN A 94 4.10 10.42 -23.97
CA GLN A 94 3.75 9.01 -24.24
C GLN A 94 4.97 8.08 -24.24
N ARG A 95 6.15 8.60 -24.56
CA ARG A 95 7.42 7.86 -24.55
C ARG A 95 8.19 8.06 -23.25
N ASN A 96 7.59 8.68 -22.24
CA ASN A 96 8.18 8.79 -20.92
C ASN A 96 8.20 7.41 -20.26
N ASP A 97 9.40 6.93 -19.93
CA ASP A 97 9.61 5.63 -19.29
C ASP A 97 9.75 5.71 -17.77
N THR A 98 9.65 6.91 -17.21
CA THR A 98 9.76 7.15 -15.77
C THR A 98 8.40 7.46 -15.15
N ASP A 99 7.99 6.66 -14.16
CA ASP A 99 6.90 6.99 -13.24
C ASP A 99 7.48 7.21 -11.82
N PRO A 100 7.47 8.45 -11.31
CA PRO A 100 7.98 8.73 -9.99
C PRO A 100 7.15 8.07 -8.88
N THR A 101 5.88 7.77 -9.13
CA THR A 101 4.98 7.18 -8.12
C THR A 101 5.40 5.75 -7.78
N ASP A 102 5.58 4.90 -8.79
CA ASP A 102 6.03 3.52 -8.63
C ASP A 102 7.38 3.44 -7.91
N SER A 103 8.28 4.37 -8.23
CA SER A 103 9.60 4.46 -7.62
C SER A 103 9.52 4.87 -6.15
N LEU A 104 8.70 5.87 -5.81
CA LEU A 104 8.48 6.27 -4.41
C LEU A 104 7.89 5.12 -3.59
N ILE A 105 6.87 4.43 -4.13
CA ILE A 105 6.25 3.27 -3.47
C ILE A 105 7.30 2.19 -3.21
N LYS A 106 8.06 1.83 -4.24
CA LYS A 106 9.08 0.77 -4.15
C LYS A 106 10.21 1.08 -3.16
N ASN A 107 10.58 2.36 -3.03
CA ASN A 107 11.63 2.79 -2.11
C ASN A 107 11.12 2.97 -0.67
N SER A 108 9.81 2.91 -0.46
CA SER A 108 9.20 3.08 0.85
C SER A 108 9.25 1.78 1.66
N SER A 109 9.51 1.94 2.96
CA SER A 109 9.46 0.83 3.89
C SER A 109 8.02 0.39 4.12
N ALA A 110 7.85 -0.88 4.50
CA ALA A 110 6.59 -1.33 5.08
C ALA A 110 6.30 -0.55 6.38
N ILE A 111 5.02 -0.31 6.63
CA ILE A 111 4.54 0.40 7.82
C ILE A 111 3.88 -0.56 8.81
N ASN A 112 3.92 -0.19 10.09
CA ASN A 112 3.29 -0.96 11.16
C ASN A 112 1.77 -0.82 11.06
N MET A 113 1.11 -1.93 10.73
CA MET A 113 -0.34 -2.02 10.64
C MET A 113 -0.90 -2.84 11.79
N PHE A 114 -2.17 -2.61 12.11
CA PHE A 114 -2.95 -3.59 12.82
C PHE A 114 -4.34 -3.79 12.20
N TYR A 115 -4.83 -5.02 12.35
CA TYR A 115 -6.21 -5.36 12.03
C TYR A 115 -6.99 -5.65 13.30
N SER A 116 -8.13 -4.99 13.46
CA SER A 116 -9.06 -5.21 14.55
C SER A 116 -10.07 -6.31 14.21
N PRO A 117 -10.14 -7.41 14.96
CA PRO A 117 -11.25 -8.35 14.85
C PRO A 117 -12.59 -7.76 15.35
N GLY A 118 -12.57 -6.60 16.01
CA GLY A 118 -13.75 -5.91 16.54
C GLY A 118 -14.19 -6.42 17.91
N ILE A 119 -13.24 -6.81 18.78
CA ILE A 119 -13.54 -7.17 20.17
C ILE A 119 -12.77 -6.28 21.13
N GLU A 120 -13.46 -5.86 22.19
CA GLU A 120 -12.89 -5.12 23.31
C GLU A 120 -12.76 -6.05 24.51
N ILE A 121 -11.61 -5.96 25.18
CA ILE A 121 -11.29 -6.61 26.44
C ILE A 121 -11.43 -5.58 27.55
N GLU A 122 -12.25 -5.88 28.55
CA GLU A 122 -12.43 -4.95 29.68
C GLU A 122 -11.17 -4.84 30.53
N GLU A 123 -11.00 -3.70 31.18
CA GLU A 123 -9.98 -3.51 32.22
C GLU A 123 -10.17 -4.53 33.34
N HIS A 124 -9.10 -4.94 34.01
CA HIS A 124 -9.13 -5.94 35.08
C HIS A 124 -9.97 -5.56 36.29
N ILE A 125 -10.20 -4.26 36.49
CA ILE A 125 -11.05 -3.71 37.56
C ILE A 125 -12.53 -3.67 37.12
N GLY A 126 -12.82 -4.10 35.88
CA GLY A 126 -14.13 -4.11 35.25
C GLY A 126 -15.09 -5.20 35.77
N ARG A 127 -16.23 -5.35 35.08
CA ARG A 127 -17.28 -6.31 35.43
C ARG A 127 -17.01 -7.69 34.85
N GLU A 128 -16.18 -7.77 33.82
CA GLU A 128 -15.81 -9.00 33.16
C GLU A 128 -14.76 -9.81 33.94
N SER A 129 -15.05 -11.09 34.16
CA SER A 129 -14.06 -12.00 34.74
C SER A 129 -12.91 -12.30 33.76
N ARG A 130 -11.69 -12.45 34.27
CA ARG A 130 -10.51 -12.95 33.53
C ARG A 130 -10.82 -14.11 32.58
N ALA A 131 -11.59 -15.09 33.06
CA ALA A 131 -11.98 -16.27 32.28
C ALA A 131 -12.82 -15.92 31.03
N MET A 132 -13.67 -14.90 31.13
CA MET A 132 -14.49 -14.41 30.03
C MET A 132 -13.65 -13.66 29.00
N SER A 133 -12.71 -12.81 29.43
CA SER A 133 -11.77 -12.15 28.51
C SER A 133 -10.93 -13.16 27.74
N CYS A 134 -10.39 -14.17 28.42
CA CYS A 134 -9.69 -15.27 27.78
C CYS A 134 -10.61 -16.06 26.82
N TYR A 135 -11.89 -16.24 27.16
CA TYR A 135 -12.88 -16.89 26.29
C TYR A 135 -13.14 -16.07 25.01
N LYS A 136 -13.34 -14.76 25.12
CA LYS A 136 -13.51 -13.85 23.98
C LYS A 136 -12.33 -13.94 23.01
N ILE A 137 -11.10 -13.85 23.52
CA ILE A 137 -9.89 -13.92 22.69
C ILE A 137 -9.83 -15.27 21.96
N ARG A 138 -9.97 -16.40 22.68
CA ARG A 138 -9.96 -17.73 22.05
C ARG A 138 -11.04 -17.86 20.99
N ARG A 139 -12.25 -17.38 21.26
CA ARG A 139 -13.38 -17.48 20.33
C ARG A 139 -13.11 -16.70 19.05
N THR A 140 -12.59 -15.49 19.17
CA THR A 140 -12.25 -14.61 18.03
C THR A 140 -11.09 -15.17 17.22
N LEU A 141 -10.06 -15.70 17.89
CA LEU A 141 -8.91 -16.34 17.25
C LEU A 141 -9.20 -17.78 16.79
N LYS A 142 -10.45 -18.25 16.89
CA LYS A 142 -10.89 -19.61 16.50
C LYS A 142 -10.06 -20.73 17.15
N LEU A 143 -9.57 -20.50 18.36
CA LEU A 143 -8.76 -21.44 19.12
C LEU A 143 -9.62 -22.49 19.84
N LYS A 144 -9.07 -23.69 19.99
CA LYS A 144 -9.70 -24.73 20.82
C LYS A 144 -9.48 -24.41 22.30
N LYS A 145 -10.39 -24.88 23.17
CA LYS A 145 -10.19 -24.82 24.63
C LYS A 145 -8.89 -25.55 25.00
N GLY A 146 -8.06 -24.97 25.86
CA GLY A 146 -6.76 -25.53 26.25
C GLY A 146 -5.60 -25.09 25.36
N GLN A 147 -5.88 -24.55 24.17
CA GLN A 147 -4.84 -24.17 23.21
C GLN A 147 -4.24 -22.82 23.60
N PHE A 148 -2.92 -22.82 23.84
CA PHE A 148 -2.14 -21.63 24.24
C PHE A 148 -2.65 -20.95 25.52
N ASP A 149 -3.26 -21.70 26.44
CA ASP A 149 -3.90 -21.13 27.64
C ASP A 149 -2.97 -20.22 28.43
N THR A 150 -1.72 -20.64 28.66
CA THR A 150 -0.72 -19.82 29.37
C THR A 150 -0.45 -18.48 28.67
N LEU A 151 -0.30 -18.47 27.34
CA LEU A 151 -0.03 -17.24 26.59
C LEU A 151 -1.26 -16.32 26.55
N ILE A 152 -2.46 -16.87 26.39
CA ILE A 152 -3.70 -16.09 26.41
C ILE A 152 -3.94 -15.49 27.81
N GLU A 153 -3.66 -16.26 28.85
CA GLU A 153 -3.71 -15.79 30.23
C GLU A 153 -2.69 -14.69 30.49
N GLU A 154 -1.45 -14.87 30.04
CA GLU A 154 -0.40 -13.85 30.10
C GLU A 154 -0.79 -12.57 29.37
N LEU A 155 -1.39 -12.67 28.18
CA LEU A 155 -1.88 -11.52 27.43
C LEU A 155 -2.93 -10.74 28.20
N VAL A 156 -3.90 -11.44 28.79
CA VAL A 156 -4.96 -10.82 29.60
C VAL A 156 -4.35 -10.20 30.85
N ASP A 157 -3.56 -10.95 31.62
CA ASP A 157 -3.00 -10.54 32.91
C ASP A 157 -2.10 -9.30 32.82
N ASN A 158 -1.40 -9.11 31.70
CA ASN A 158 -0.54 -7.96 31.46
C ASN A 158 -1.26 -6.78 30.78
N ALA A 159 -2.40 -7.01 30.12
CA ALA A 159 -3.25 -5.96 29.55
C ALA A 159 -4.24 -5.41 30.59
N ILE A 160 -3.71 -4.90 31.72
CA ILE A 160 -4.48 -4.55 32.92
C ILE A 160 -5.57 -3.50 32.63
N TYR A 161 -5.27 -2.53 31.76
CA TYR A 161 -6.20 -1.47 31.32
C TYR A 161 -7.07 -1.87 30.13
N GLY A 162 -7.17 -3.18 29.86
CA GLY A 162 -7.96 -3.71 28.75
C GLY A 162 -7.55 -3.10 27.41
N GLY A 163 -8.53 -3.03 26.52
CA GLY A 163 -8.38 -2.42 25.20
C GLY A 163 -8.85 -3.35 24.09
N GLU A 164 -8.53 -2.97 22.87
CA GLU A 164 -8.94 -3.67 21.67
C GLU A 164 -8.00 -4.85 21.40
N LEU A 165 -8.56 -6.01 21.04
CA LEU A 165 -7.75 -7.09 20.49
C LEU A 165 -7.30 -6.70 19.08
N ARG A 166 -5.99 -6.78 18.81
CA ARG A 166 -5.36 -6.38 17.56
C ARG A 166 -4.43 -7.46 17.05
N ILE A 167 -4.34 -7.56 15.73
CA ILE A 167 -3.33 -8.40 15.06
C ILE A 167 -2.37 -7.46 14.34
N TYR A 168 -1.11 -7.50 14.73
CA TYR A 168 -0.07 -6.60 14.21
C TYR A 168 0.72 -7.26 13.09
N PHE A 169 0.99 -6.50 12.03
CA PHE A 169 1.75 -6.94 10.86
C PHE A 169 2.34 -5.75 10.12
N ASN A 170 3.36 -5.98 9.31
CA ASN A 170 3.95 -4.98 8.43
C ASN A 170 3.45 -5.13 7.00
N ALA A 171 3.15 -4.01 6.35
CA ALA A 171 2.68 -4.00 4.97
C ALA A 171 3.14 -2.75 4.22
N GLY A 172 3.41 -2.89 2.92
CA GLY A 172 3.42 -1.73 2.03
C GLY A 172 1.99 -1.22 1.85
N PHE A 173 1.77 0.09 2.02
CA PHE A 173 0.41 0.66 1.95
C PHE A 173 -0.29 0.37 0.61
N ASN A 174 0.47 0.31 -0.48
CA ASN A 174 -0.01 0.01 -1.82
C ASN A 174 -0.57 -1.42 -1.96
N GLU A 175 -0.05 -2.38 -1.18
CA GLU A 175 -0.53 -3.77 -1.16
C GLU A 175 -1.92 -3.90 -0.50
N LEU A 176 -2.31 -2.86 0.26
CA LEU A 176 -3.59 -2.75 0.94
C LEU A 176 -4.56 -1.84 0.20
N VAL A 177 -4.27 -1.41 -1.03
CA VAL A 177 -5.16 -0.55 -1.85
C VAL A 177 -5.55 -1.25 -3.15
N THR A 178 -6.84 -1.32 -3.45
CA THR A 178 -7.35 -1.92 -4.69
C THR A 178 -7.63 -0.89 -5.79
N ASN A 179 -7.76 0.40 -5.45
CA ASN A 179 -8.28 1.45 -6.33
C ASN A 179 -9.70 1.15 -6.88
N ASP A 180 -10.45 0.27 -6.21
CA ASP A 180 -11.83 -0.07 -6.56
C ASP A 180 -12.67 -0.25 -5.29
N ASN A 181 -13.40 0.81 -4.93
CA ASN A 181 -14.30 0.83 -3.78
C ASN A 181 -15.51 -0.10 -3.94
N GLY A 182 -15.86 -0.49 -5.18
CA GLY A 182 -16.92 -1.46 -5.44
C GLY A 182 -16.47 -2.91 -5.23
N ASN A 183 -15.17 -3.18 -5.35
CA ASN A 183 -14.59 -4.52 -5.27
C ASN A 183 -13.35 -4.57 -4.37
N ASP A 184 -13.52 -4.16 -3.12
CA ASP A 184 -12.48 -4.29 -2.10
C ASP A 184 -12.15 -5.78 -1.80
N PHE A 185 -11.05 -6.02 -1.08
CA PHE A 185 -10.67 -7.35 -0.58
C PHE A 185 -11.81 -7.98 0.20
N ARG A 186 -11.87 -9.31 0.14
CA ARG A 186 -12.93 -10.06 0.82
C ARG A 186 -12.49 -10.61 2.14
N THR A 187 -11.23 -10.97 2.22
CA THR A 187 -10.65 -11.63 3.37
C THR A 187 -9.23 -11.15 3.56
N ILE A 188 -8.81 -11.15 4.82
CA ILE A 188 -7.42 -11.05 5.21
C ILE A 188 -7.07 -12.27 6.05
N ARG A 189 -5.97 -12.90 5.72
CA ARG A 189 -5.44 -14.07 6.42
C ARG A 189 -4.13 -13.69 7.09
N PHE A 190 -3.96 -14.14 8.33
CA PHE A 190 -2.74 -14.03 9.11
C PHE A 190 -2.24 -15.42 9.43
N HIS A 191 -0.95 -15.66 9.26
CA HIS A 191 -0.34 -16.95 9.55
C HIS A 191 1.13 -16.83 9.97
N GLY A 192 1.68 -17.95 10.48
CA GLY A 192 3.02 -17.96 11.07
C GLY A 192 2.95 -17.61 12.55
N ASP A 193 3.98 -16.96 13.06
CA ASP A 193 4.08 -16.53 14.44
C ASP A 193 3.43 -15.14 14.59
N VAL A 194 2.10 -15.14 14.60
CA VAL A 194 1.25 -13.96 14.53
C VAL A 194 1.31 -13.18 15.85
N ILE A 195 1.65 -11.90 15.74
CA ILE A 195 1.62 -10.96 16.87
C ILE A 195 0.19 -10.54 17.17
N VAL A 196 -0.27 -10.88 18.38
CA VAL A 196 -1.59 -10.54 18.89
C VAL A 196 -1.42 -9.66 20.12
N ALA A 197 -2.11 -8.53 20.15
CA ALA A 197 -2.05 -7.58 21.25
C ALA A 197 -3.44 -7.24 21.78
N VAL A 198 -3.50 -6.86 23.06
CA VAL A 198 -4.60 -6.09 23.62
C VAL A 198 -4.04 -4.70 23.89
N ALA A 199 -4.52 -3.70 23.17
CA ALA A 199 -3.98 -2.34 23.23
C ALA A 199 -5.07 -1.30 23.41
N ASN A 200 -4.83 -0.38 24.34
CA ASN A 200 -5.69 0.74 24.65
C ASN A 200 -5.02 2.04 24.16
N SER A 201 -5.40 2.46 22.95
CA SER A 201 -4.90 3.70 22.34
C SER A 201 -5.43 4.99 22.98
N PHE A 202 -6.33 4.93 23.95
CA PHE A 202 -6.78 6.12 24.69
C PHE A 202 -5.92 6.42 25.90
N ASN A 203 -5.50 5.37 26.61
CA ASN A 203 -4.68 5.48 27.82
C ASN A 203 -3.19 5.21 27.57
N GLY A 204 -2.83 4.70 26.39
CA GLY A 204 -1.44 4.41 26.04
C GLY A 204 -0.90 3.20 26.81
N SER A 205 -1.57 2.06 26.68
CA SER A 205 -1.17 0.82 27.36
C SER A 205 -1.51 -0.40 26.52
N GLY A 206 -0.94 -1.55 26.87
CA GLY A 206 -1.26 -2.81 26.25
C GLY A 206 -0.18 -3.86 26.45
N TYR A 207 -0.46 -5.07 25.99
CA TYR A 207 0.48 -6.17 25.97
C TYR A 207 0.29 -6.98 24.70
N HIS A 208 1.35 -7.66 24.25
CA HIS A 208 1.31 -8.52 23.08
C HIS A 208 1.97 -9.86 23.36
N ILE A 209 1.56 -10.85 22.57
CA ILE A 209 2.13 -12.19 22.54
C ILE A 209 2.32 -12.60 21.08
N SER A 210 3.21 -13.54 20.84
CA SER A 210 3.30 -14.24 19.54
C SER A 210 2.59 -15.59 19.64
N LEU A 211 1.76 -15.90 18.64
CA LEU A 211 1.02 -17.15 18.57
C LEU A 211 1.20 -17.80 17.19
N PRO A 212 1.53 -19.10 17.12
CA PRO A 212 1.56 -19.82 15.86
C PRO A 212 0.12 -20.04 15.37
N LEU A 213 -0.35 -19.15 14.51
CA LEU A 213 -1.74 -19.10 14.02
C LEU A 213 -1.82 -19.31 12.51
N ASN A 214 -3.02 -19.65 12.07
CA ASN A 214 -3.44 -19.57 10.68
C ASN A 214 -4.94 -19.24 10.67
N ILE A 215 -5.25 -17.96 10.54
CA ILE A 215 -6.60 -17.44 10.72
C ILE A 215 -6.98 -16.50 9.59
N THR A 216 -8.24 -16.58 9.17
CA THR A 216 -8.82 -15.71 8.16
C THR A 216 -10.04 -14.98 8.72
N PHE A 217 -10.08 -13.67 8.48
CA PHE A 217 -11.20 -12.79 8.77
C PHE A 217 -11.83 -12.32 7.45
N PRO A 218 -13.16 -12.05 7.43
CA PRO A 218 -13.72 -11.14 6.44
C PRO A 218 -12.98 -9.81 6.52
N PHE A 219 -12.59 -9.27 5.37
CA PHE A 219 -11.92 -7.98 5.30
C PHE A 219 -12.95 -6.87 5.46
N VAL A 220 -12.67 -5.94 6.36
CA VAL A 220 -13.45 -4.74 6.59
C VAL A 220 -12.45 -3.59 6.67
N ARG A 221 -12.54 -2.68 5.70
CA ARG A 221 -11.63 -1.53 5.56
C ARG A 221 -11.49 -0.72 6.85
N ASP A 222 -12.60 -0.42 7.51
CA ASP A 222 -12.65 0.36 8.76
C ASP A 222 -12.02 -0.36 9.98
N ARG A 223 -11.57 -1.61 9.81
CA ARG A 223 -10.87 -2.38 10.84
C ARG A 223 -9.36 -2.48 10.61
N LEU A 224 -8.88 -1.88 9.52
CA LEU A 224 -7.47 -1.80 9.17
C LEU A 224 -6.95 -0.42 9.56
N PHE A 225 -5.85 -0.39 10.32
CA PHE A 225 -5.30 0.84 10.86
C PHE A 225 -3.79 0.89 10.70
N VAL A 226 -3.27 2.07 10.37
CA VAL A 226 -1.87 2.42 10.54
C VAL A 226 -1.64 2.74 12.02
N ASP A 227 -0.71 2.05 12.68
CA ASP A 227 -0.54 2.15 14.15
C ASP A 227 -0.11 3.54 14.61
N SER A 228 0.64 4.29 13.79
CA SER A 228 1.03 5.67 14.10
C SER A 228 -0.10 6.69 14.00
N GLN A 229 -1.24 6.31 13.39
CA GLN A 229 -2.37 7.22 13.13
C GLN A 229 -3.49 7.08 14.16
N VAL A 230 -3.32 6.27 15.19
CA VAL A 230 -4.18 6.27 16.38
C VAL A 230 -3.61 7.20 17.45
N ARG A 231 -4.42 7.57 18.45
CA ARG A 231 -4.04 8.55 19.47
C ARG A 231 -2.76 8.19 20.24
N TYR A 232 -2.61 6.91 20.59
CA TYR A 232 -1.37 6.36 21.11
C TYR A 232 -1.05 5.10 20.32
N SER A 233 0.01 5.17 19.52
CA SER A 233 0.64 4.07 18.79
C SER A 233 1.17 3.05 19.78
N TYR A 234 0.73 1.81 19.63
CA TYR A 234 1.20 0.74 20.51
C TYR A 234 2.69 0.47 20.27
N ALA A 235 3.10 0.40 19.00
CA ALA A 235 4.47 0.06 18.65
C ALA A 235 5.44 1.16 19.10
N THR A 236 5.22 2.41 18.68
CA THR A 236 6.20 3.48 18.85
C THR A 236 6.07 4.21 20.18
N GLU A 237 4.86 4.63 20.55
CA GLU A 237 4.66 5.51 21.71
C GLU A 237 4.52 4.74 23.03
N VAL A 238 3.86 3.57 23.00
CA VAL A 238 3.67 2.75 24.21
C VAL A 238 4.88 1.86 24.49
N CYS A 239 5.36 1.14 23.47
CA CYS A 239 6.39 0.12 23.65
C CYS A 239 7.79 0.49 23.12
N GLY A 240 7.93 1.53 22.29
CA GLY A 240 9.22 1.91 21.72
C GLY A 240 9.84 0.82 20.81
N MET A 241 9.00 0.09 20.09
CA MET A 241 9.39 -1.04 19.23
C MET A 241 10.12 -0.58 17.96
N CYS A 242 11.05 -1.40 17.49
CA CYS A 242 11.64 -1.28 16.16
C CYS A 242 10.60 -1.65 15.07
N ARG A 243 10.78 -1.18 13.83
CA ARG A 243 9.84 -1.47 12.72
C ARG A 243 9.60 -2.97 12.50
N GLU A 244 10.65 -3.79 12.59
CA GLU A 244 10.61 -5.24 12.34
C GLU A 244 9.92 -6.08 13.44
N TRP A 245 9.43 -5.47 14.52
CA TRP A 245 8.92 -6.19 15.70
C TRP A 245 7.77 -7.16 15.43
N CYS A 246 7.04 -6.97 14.32
CA CYS A 246 5.92 -7.82 13.92
C CYS A 246 6.12 -8.55 12.58
N ASP A 247 7.37 -8.65 12.09
CA ASP A 247 7.72 -9.35 10.84
C ASP A 247 7.44 -10.86 10.88
N SER A 248 7.27 -11.40 12.09
CA SER A 248 6.87 -12.79 12.29
C SER A 248 5.42 -13.07 11.84
N THR A 249 4.59 -12.03 11.75
CA THR A 249 3.22 -12.12 11.22
C THR A 249 3.23 -12.08 9.69
N SER A 250 3.06 -13.23 9.05
CA SER A 250 2.78 -13.27 7.62
C SER A 250 1.29 -13.01 7.36
N TRP A 251 0.98 -12.37 6.23
CA TRP A 251 -0.38 -12.05 5.86
C TRP A 251 -0.62 -12.12 4.35
N GLU A 252 -1.88 -12.31 3.97
CA GLU A 252 -2.33 -12.24 2.57
C GLU A 252 -3.79 -11.79 2.48
N THR A 253 -4.13 -11.04 1.44
CA THR A 253 -5.51 -10.65 1.12
C THR A 253 -6.08 -11.56 0.03
N GLY A 254 -7.38 -11.85 0.14
CA GLY A 254 -8.10 -12.69 -0.81
C GLY A 254 -9.07 -11.86 -1.64
N TYR A 255 -8.90 -11.90 -2.97
CA TYR A 255 -9.94 -11.47 -3.92
C TYR A 255 -11.00 -12.57 -4.09
N LYS A 256 -12.16 -12.21 -4.65
CA LYS A 256 -13.10 -13.21 -5.15
C LYS A 256 -12.39 -13.95 -6.28
N THR A 257 -12.05 -15.23 -6.10
CA THR A 257 -11.98 -16.09 -7.27
C THR A 257 -13.39 -16.12 -7.83
N VAL A 258 -13.62 -15.47 -8.98
CA VAL A 258 -14.70 -15.90 -9.87
C VAL A 258 -14.48 -17.40 -10.02
N GLY A 259 -15.46 -18.17 -9.55
CA GLY A 259 -15.30 -19.59 -9.32
C GLY A 259 -14.62 -20.29 -10.48
N ASN A 260 -13.83 -21.29 -10.11
CA ASN A 260 -13.24 -22.29 -10.99
C ASN A 260 -14.19 -22.65 -12.16
N THR A 261 -14.03 -21.92 -13.26
CA THR A 261 -14.53 -22.18 -14.60
C THR A 261 -13.28 -21.90 -15.44
N GLY A 262 -12.36 -22.86 -15.44
CA GLY A 262 -12.37 -23.88 -16.46
C GLY A 262 -11.81 -23.28 -17.74
N ARG A 263 -10.57 -23.65 -18.09
CA ARG A 263 -10.00 -23.66 -19.45
C ARG A 263 -10.85 -22.93 -20.49
N ASN A 264 -10.49 -21.69 -20.86
CA ASN A 264 -10.68 -21.13 -22.22
C ASN A 264 -10.31 -19.63 -22.30
N ARG A 265 -9.03 -19.29 -22.07
CA ARG A 265 -8.46 -18.01 -22.54
C ARG A 265 -7.31 -18.18 -23.54
N GLN A 266 -7.32 -19.30 -24.26
CA GLN A 266 -6.38 -19.61 -25.35
C GLN A 266 -7.07 -19.89 -26.70
N LYS A 267 -8.36 -19.54 -26.90
CA LYS A 267 -9.05 -19.75 -28.18
C LYS A 267 -9.68 -18.53 -28.85
N GLU A 268 -9.35 -17.31 -28.42
CA GLU A 268 -9.77 -16.08 -29.13
C GLU A 268 -8.64 -15.39 -29.93
N LYS A 269 -7.50 -16.06 -30.14
CA LYS A 269 -6.43 -15.60 -31.05
C LYS A 269 -6.35 -16.33 -32.39
N THR A 270 -7.39 -17.09 -32.79
CA THR A 270 -7.34 -17.88 -34.05
C THR A 270 -8.55 -17.73 -34.98
N LEU A 271 -9.32 -16.64 -34.89
CA LEU A 271 -10.47 -16.41 -35.79
C LEU A 271 -10.51 -15.00 -36.42
N LEU A 272 -9.38 -14.29 -36.49
CA LEU A 272 -9.24 -13.04 -37.25
C LEU A 272 -8.22 -13.14 -38.41
N THR A 273 -7.90 -14.35 -38.84
CA THR A 273 -7.19 -14.59 -40.10
C THR A 273 -7.92 -15.70 -40.85
N ASN A 274 -8.89 -15.28 -41.66
CA ASN A 274 -9.20 -15.79 -42.99
C ASN A 274 -10.25 -14.88 -43.63
#